data_AF-A0A925J1N2-F1
#
_entry.id   AF-A0A925J1N2-F1
#
_cell.length_a   1.000
_cell.length_b   1.000
_cell.length_c   1.000
_cell.angle_alpha   90.00
_cell.angle_beta   90.00
_cell.angle_gamma   90.00
#
_symmetry.space_group_name_H-M   'P 1'
#
loop_
_entity.id
_entity.type
_entity.pdbx_description
1 polymer ?
#
loop_
_entity_poly.entity_id
_entity_poly.type
_entity_poly.pdbx_seq_one_letter_code
_entity_poly.pdbx_strand_id
1 'polypeptide(L)'
;MPDLLPFLDGAAAHPDFKAELLTYANGGPTARIELDGYAPRVKIERVLTQLVHAQPDLAIERVRVRGRSGCSDFSGEVTVFAGDVEHRFAFTWCCAWRAEQEGWRDCFGFWDQARAAREFGFRCFSRWEAVSPVLSS
;
A
#
# COMPACT_ATOMS: atom_id res chain seq x y z
N MET A 1 -6.63 10.95 -2.41
CA MET A 1 -7.09 9.55 -2.51
C MET A 1 -8.59 9.44 -2.23
N PRO A 2 -9.48 9.56 -3.23
CA PRO A 2 -10.90 9.30 -3.02
C PRO A 2 -11.16 7.82 -2.64
N ASP A 3 -10.34 6.90 -3.16
CA ASP A 3 -10.47 5.45 -2.94
C ASP A 3 -10.22 5.01 -1.49
N LEU A 4 -9.56 5.83 -0.65
CA LEU A 4 -9.19 5.45 0.71
C LEU A 4 -10.36 5.61 1.70
N LEU A 5 -11.20 6.63 1.51
CA LEU A 5 -12.22 7.03 2.49
C LEU A 5 -13.17 5.90 2.90
N PRO A 6 -13.71 5.08 1.96
CA PRO A 6 -14.64 4.01 2.33
C PRO A 6 -14.04 2.96 3.28
N PHE A 7 -12.72 2.77 3.22
CA PHE A 7 -12.01 1.78 4.05
C PHE A 7 -11.58 2.36 5.40
N LEU A 8 -11.29 3.66 5.45
CA LEU A 8 -10.89 4.34 6.69
C LEU A 8 -11.97 4.34 7.75
N ASP A 9 -13.23 4.55 7.37
CA ASP A 9 -14.34 4.65 8.31
C ASP A 9 -14.56 3.33 9.06
N GLY A 10 -14.46 2.20 8.35
CA GLY A 10 -14.62 0.86 8.91
C GLY A 10 -13.40 0.28 9.62
N ALA A 11 -12.23 0.90 9.51
CA ALA A 11 -11.01 0.36 10.10
C ALA A 11 -10.91 0.57 11.61
N ALA A 12 -10.37 -0.38 12.34
CA ALA A 12 -10.02 -0.30 13.76
C ALA A 12 -8.74 0.52 14.03
N ALA A 13 -8.13 1.08 12.98
CA ALA A 13 -6.94 1.91 13.08
C ALA A 13 -7.13 3.07 14.06
N HIS A 14 -6.04 3.45 14.75
CA HIS A 14 -6.04 4.52 15.72
C HIS A 14 -6.52 5.84 15.08
N PRO A 15 -7.37 6.65 15.74
CA PRO A 15 -7.90 7.90 15.18
C PRO A 15 -6.82 8.84 14.64
N ASP A 16 -5.73 9.03 15.38
CA ASP A 16 -4.59 9.85 14.92
C ASP A 16 -3.93 9.29 13.66
N PHE A 17 -3.84 7.96 13.53
CA PHE A 17 -3.29 7.34 12.32
C PHE A 17 -4.22 7.58 11.13
N LYS A 18 -5.54 7.45 11.31
CA LYS A 18 -6.53 7.80 10.28
C LYS A 18 -6.41 9.26 9.85
N ALA A 19 -6.25 10.19 10.80
CA ALA A 19 -6.04 11.61 10.52
C ALA A 19 -4.74 11.85 9.75
N GLU A 20 -3.65 11.18 10.12
CA GLU A 20 -2.38 11.28 9.40
C GLU A 20 -2.42 10.66 8.00
N LEU A 21 -3.19 9.59 7.78
CA LEU A 21 -3.42 9.07 6.43
C LEU A 21 -4.09 10.10 5.51
N LEU A 22 -5.08 10.84 6.04
CA LEU A 22 -5.72 11.93 5.30
C LEU A 22 -4.75 13.09 5.06
N THR A 23 -3.94 13.46 6.06
CA THR A 23 -2.90 14.48 5.92
C THR A 23 -1.87 14.08 4.85
N TYR A 24 -1.39 12.85 4.87
CA TYR A 24 -0.46 12.30 3.88
C TYR A 24 -1.04 12.34 2.47
N ALA A 25 -2.31 11.95 2.33
CA ALA A 25 -3.03 11.98 1.05
C ALA A 25 -3.10 13.38 0.44
N ASN A 26 -3.08 14.41 1.30
CA ASN A 26 -3.09 15.82 0.92
C ASN A 26 -1.68 16.43 0.79
N GLY A 27 -0.63 15.62 0.96
CA GLY A 27 0.77 16.06 0.87
C GLY A 27 1.29 16.78 2.12
N GLY A 28 0.59 16.65 3.25
CA GLY A 28 1.04 17.17 4.53
C GLY A 28 2.06 16.24 5.21
N PRO A 29 2.74 16.74 6.26
CA PRO A 29 3.70 15.97 7.04
C PRO A 29 3.01 14.92 7.93
N THR A 30 3.72 13.84 8.23
CA THR A 30 3.24 12.72 9.07
C THR A 30 4.35 12.20 9.98
N ALA A 31 4.00 11.88 11.22
CA ALA A 31 4.91 11.28 12.20
C ALA A 31 4.71 9.76 12.34
N ARG A 32 3.52 9.26 11.98
CA ARG A 32 3.11 7.85 12.09
C ARG A 32 3.25 7.08 10.78
N ILE A 33 3.69 7.74 9.71
CA ILE A 33 3.99 7.10 8.42
C ILE A 33 5.47 7.33 8.11
N GLU A 34 6.28 6.34 8.44
CA GLU A 34 7.71 6.35 8.17
C GLU A 34 8.01 5.71 6.81
N LEU A 35 8.85 6.36 6.01
CA LEU A 35 9.35 5.81 4.76
C LEU A 35 10.83 5.48 4.90
N ASP A 36 11.20 4.22 4.69
CA ASP A 36 12.59 3.80 4.61
C ASP A 36 13.05 3.85 3.15
N GLY A 37 13.75 4.93 2.82
CA GLY A 37 14.15 5.28 1.47
C GLY A 37 13.12 6.11 0.71
N TYR A 38 13.36 6.28 -0.60
CA TYR A 38 12.49 7.06 -1.47
C TYR A 38 11.52 6.16 -2.24
N ALA A 39 10.23 6.50 -2.21
CA ALA A 39 9.23 5.97 -3.11
C ALA A 39 8.25 7.08 -3.54
N PRO A 40 7.72 7.04 -4.78
CA PRO A 40 6.69 7.98 -5.22
C PRO A 40 5.46 7.95 -4.32
N ARG A 41 4.94 9.13 -3.92
CA ARG A 41 3.80 9.28 -3.01
C ARG A 41 2.59 8.43 -3.43
N VAL A 42 2.25 8.44 -4.72
CA VAL A 42 1.12 7.66 -5.26
C VAL A 42 1.25 6.15 -5.00
N LYS A 43 2.47 5.61 -4.94
CA LYS A 43 2.71 4.20 -4.66
C LYS A 43 2.58 3.87 -3.18
N ILE A 44 3.06 4.77 -2.32
CA ILE A 44 2.83 4.69 -0.87
C ILE A 44 1.33 4.75 -0.58
N GLU A 45 0.62 5.70 -1.18
CA GLU A 45 -0.84 5.83 -1.11
C GLU A 45 -1.56 4.51 -1.45
N ARG A 46 -1.09 3.78 -2.48
CA ARG A 46 -1.67 2.46 -2.83
C ARG A 46 -1.42 1.40 -1.76
N VAL A 47 -0.23 1.36 -1.16
CA VAL A 47 0.10 0.42 -0.07
C VAL A 47 -0.70 0.73 1.19
N LEU A 48 -0.83 2.00 1.56
CA LEU A 48 -1.61 2.41 2.73
C LEU A 48 -3.10 2.10 2.56
N THR A 49 -3.64 2.33 1.35
CA THR A 49 -5.03 1.95 1.02
C THR A 49 -5.22 0.44 1.13
N GLN A 50 -4.29 -0.35 0.58
CA GLN A 50 -4.34 -1.80 0.68
C GLN A 50 -4.22 -2.30 2.12
N LEU A 51 -3.38 -1.67 2.94
CA LEU A 51 -3.23 -2.04 4.34
C LEU A 51 -4.56 -1.90 5.10
N VAL A 52 -5.19 -0.73 5.00
CA VAL A 52 -6.46 -0.46 5.68
C VAL A 52 -7.59 -1.34 5.13
N HIS A 53 -7.60 -1.58 3.82
CA HIS A 53 -8.58 -2.48 3.18
C HIS A 53 -8.40 -3.94 3.59
N ALA A 54 -7.16 -4.45 3.63
CA ALA A 54 -6.87 -5.85 3.90
C ALA A 54 -6.84 -6.18 5.39
N GLN A 55 -6.67 -5.19 6.27
CA GLN A 55 -6.56 -5.35 7.72
C GLN A 55 -7.55 -4.41 8.44
N PRO A 56 -8.86 -4.54 8.21
CA PRO A 56 -9.85 -3.64 8.80
C PRO A 56 -9.88 -3.73 10.33
N ASP A 57 -9.56 -4.89 10.91
CA ASP A 57 -9.63 -5.10 12.37
C ASP A 57 -8.33 -4.78 13.12
N LEU A 58 -7.26 -4.39 12.40
CA LEU A 58 -5.98 -4.11 13.01
C LEU A 58 -5.97 -2.70 13.63
N ALA A 59 -5.60 -2.60 14.90
CA ALA A 59 -5.47 -1.34 15.64
C ALA A 59 -4.18 -0.59 15.26
N ILE A 60 -4.05 -0.20 13.99
CA ILE A 60 -2.86 0.42 13.43
C ILE A 60 -2.59 1.78 14.10
N GLU A 61 -1.42 1.92 14.72
CA GLU A 61 -0.99 3.18 15.34
C GLU A 61 0.08 3.92 14.54
N ARG A 62 0.96 3.15 13.89
CA ARG A 62 2.09 3.63 13.08
C ARG A 62 2.46 2.58 12.05
N VAL A 63 3.01 3.04 10.94
CA VAL A 63 3.56 2.18 9.89
C VAL A 63 4.95 2.63 9.48
N ARG A 64 5.74 1.66 9.04
CA ARG A 64 6.99 1.88 8.30
C ARG A 64 6.90 1.15 6.97
N VAL A 65 7.12 1.86 5.88
CA VAL A 65 7.12 1.29 4.53
C VAL A 65 8.54 1.30 3.99
N ARG A 66 9.02 0.12 3.60
CA ARG A 66 10.29 -0.05 2.89
C ARG A 66 10.00 -0.71 1.55
N GLY A 67 10.50 -0.15 0.46
CA GLY A 67 10.28 -0.77 -0.83
C GLY A 67 11.14 -0.23 -1.96
N ARG A 68 11.06 -0.92 -3.09
CA ARG A 68 11.72 -0.54 -4.34
C ARG A 68 10.65 -0.22 -5.37
N SER A 69 10.78 0.95 -5.99
CA SER A 69 9.86 1.43 -7.02
C SER A 69 10.48 1.29 -8.40
N GLY A 70 9.84 0.51 -9.29
CA GLY A 70 10.11 0.52 -10.73
C GLY A 70 9.17 1.48 -11.47
N CYS A 71 9.07 1.36 -12.80
CA CYS A 71 8.11 2.16 -13.58
C CYS A 71 6.67 1.66 -13.39
N SER A 72 6.48 0.34 -13.47
CA SER A 72 5.19 -0.33 -13.43
C SER A 72 4.81 -0.89 -12.06
N ASP A 73 5.81 -1.05 -11.19
CA ASP A 73 5.70 -1.85 -9.98
C ASP A 73 6.25 -1.16 -8.72
N PHE A 74 5.77 -1.60 -7.57
CA PHE A 74 6.27 -1.25 -6.25
C PHE A 74 6.24 -2.49 -5.38
N SER A 75 7.40 -2.92 -4.89
CA SER A 75 7.52 -4.12 -4.06
C SER A 75 8.34 -3.84 -2.81
N GLY A 76 8.05 -4.58 -1.74
CA GLY A 76 8.72 -4.39 -0.46
C GLY A 76 7.93 -4.94 0.70
N GLU A 77 8.09 -4.29 1.84
CA GLU A 77 7.43 -4.67 3.09
C GLU A 77 6.84 -3.44 3.78
N VAL A 78 5.68 -3.63 4.38
CA VAL A 78 5.11 -2.71 5.36
C VAL A 78 5.16 -3.34 6.73
N THR A 79 5.77 -2.64 7.67
CA THR A 79 5.73 -2.93 9.10
C THR A 79 4.64 -2.09 9.73
N VAL A 80 3.81 -2.71 10.55
CA VAL A 80 2.66 -2.11 11.21
C VAL A 80 2.81 -2.31 12.71
N PHE A 81 2.68 -1.22 13.46
CA PHE A 81 2.74 -1.23 14.92
C PHE A 81 1.34 -1.05 15.49
N ALA A 82 0.90 -2.00 16.32
CA ALA A 82 -0.39 -2.01 17.00
C ALA A 82 -0.16 -2.38 18.47
N GLY A 83 -0.12 -1.38 19.36
CA GLY A 83 0.45 -1.53 20.70
C GLY A 83 1.88 -2.05 20.66
N ASP A 84 2.16 -3.07 21.47
CA ASP A 84 3.48 -3.74 21.56
C ASP A 84 3.70 -4.81 20.49
N VAL A 85 2.77 -4.97 19.54
CA VAL A 85 2.82 -5.99 18.50
C VAL A 85 3.24 -5.39 17.16
N GLU A 86 4.20 -6.06 16.51
CA GLU A 86 4.63 -5.76 15.16
C GLU A 86 4.03 -6.78 14.17
N HIS A 87 3.36 -6.26 13.14
CA HIS A 87 2.90 -7.06 12.00
C HIS A 87 3.66 -6.65 10.75
N ARG A 88 4.10 -7.63 9.95
CA ARG A 88 4.84 -7.38 8.70
C ARG A 88 4.09 -7.98 7.54
N PHE A 89 3.98 -7.22 6.45
CA PHE A 89 3.37 -7.68 5.22
C PHE A 89 4.30 -7.43 4.04
N ALA A 90 4.64 -8.50 3.31
CA ALA A 90 5.33 -8.39 2.04
C ALA A 90 4.32 -8.08 0.94
N PHE A 91 4.67 -7.16 0.05
CA PHE A 91 3.77 -6.72 -1.02
C PHE A 91 4.47 -6.57 -2.36
N THR A 92 3.67 -6.71 -3.43
CA THR A 92 4.02 -6.29 -4.79
C THR A 92 2.77 -5.71 -5.43
N TRP A 93 2.78 -4.41 -5.69
CA TRP A 93 1.79 -3.71 -6.51
C TRP A 93 2.35 -3.54 -7.92
N CYS A 94 1.71 -4.12 -8.94
CA CYS A 94 2.21 -4.10 -10.32
C CYS A 94 1.07 -3.97 -11.33
N CYS A 95 0.98 -2.80 -11.98
CA CYS A 95 -0.06 -2.54 -12.99
C CYS A 95 0.17 -3.30 -14.30
N ALA A 96 1.43 -3.58 -14.65
CA ALA A 96 1.73 -4.40 -15.83
C ALA A 96 1.23 -5.84 -15.63
N TRP A 97 1.44 -6.42 -14.44
CA TRP A 97 0.89 -7.73 -14.09
C TRP A 97 -0.64 -7.71 -14.14
N ARG A 98 -1.29 -6.68 -13.59
CA ARG A 98 -2.76 -6.58 -13.66
C ARG A 98 -3.26 -6.48 -15.09
N ALA A 99 -2.62 -5.67 -15.94
CA ALA A 99 -2.97 -5.57 -17.36
C ALA A 99 -2.79 -6.90 -18.11
N GLU A 100 -1.76 -7.68 -17.76
CA GLU A 100 -1.56 -9.03 -18.27
C GLU A 100 -2.71 -9.97 -17.88
N GLN A 101 -3.16 -9.95 -16.62
CA GLN A 101 -4.31 -10.77 -16.18
C GLN A 101 -5.59 -10.48 -16.97
N GLU A 102 -5.77 -9.23 -17.40
CA GLU A 102 -6.93 -8.80 -18.20
C GLU A 102 -6.70 -8.95 -19.72
N GLY A 103 -5.50 -9.35 -20.16
CA GLY A 103 -5.14 -9.44 -21.57
C GLY A 103 -5.04 -8.08 -22.27
N TRP A 104 -4.83 -6.99 -21.53
CA TRP A 104 -4.81 -5.63 -22.10
C TRP A 104 -3.42 -5.23 -22.60
N ARG A 105 -3.35 -4.99 -23.91
CA ARG A 105 -2.16 -4.44 -24.56
C ARG A 105 -2.40 -3.03 -25.05
N ASP A 106 -1.35 -2.22 -25.03
CA ASP A 106 -1.34 -0.90 -25.66
C ASP A 106 -1.12 -1.01 -27.18
N CYS A 107 -1.16 0.12 -27.88
CA CYS A 107 -0.99 0.17 -29.33
C CYS A 107 0.42 -0.25 -29.82
N PHE A 108 1.39 -0.40 -28.90
CA PHE A 108 2.75 -0.86 -29.19
C PHE A 108 2.94 -2.35 -28.84
N GLY A 109 1.91 -3.00 -28.30
CA GLY A 109 1.94 -4.41 -27.93
C GLY A 109 2.50 -4.70 -26.53
N PHE A 110 2.82 -3.67 -25.73
CA PHE A 110 3.18 -3.83 -24.32
C PHE A 110 1.92 -3.95 -23.44
N TRP A 111 2.07 -4.43 -22.21
CA TRP A 111 0.95 -4.48 -21.25
C TRP A 111 0.49 -3.06 -20.88
N ASP A 112 -0.81 -2.78 -21.04
CA ASP A 112 -1.40 -1.45 -20.81
C ASP A 112 -1.54 -1.14 -19.31
N GLN A 113 -0.40 -0.93 -18.67
CA GLN A 113 -0.27 -0.57 -17.26
C GLN A 113 -0.96 0.76 -16.93
N ALA A 114 -1.08 1.67 -17.89
CA ALA A 114 -1.70 2.97 -17.69
C ALA A 114 -3.22 2.82 -17.54
N ARG A 115 -3.83 1.97 -18.38
CA ARG A 115 -5.24 1.57 -18.22
C ARG A 115 -5.46 0.82 -16.91
N ALA A 116 -4.62 -0.17 -16.60
CA ALA A 116 -4.74 -0.89 -15.33
C ALA A 116 -4.64 0.03 -14.10
N ALA A 117 -3.72 1.00 -14.12
CA ALA A 117 -3.60 1.98 -13.03
C ALA A 117 -4.86 2.85 -12.85
N ARG A 118 -5.53 3.21 -13.94
CA ARG A 118 -6.78 4.00 -13.90
C ARG A 118 -7.97 3.17 -13.43
N GLU A 119 -8.10 1.93 -13.89
CA GLU A 119 -9.28 1.10 -13.60
C GLU A 119 -9.20 0.41 -12.23
N PHE A 120 -8.02 -0.06 -11.84
CA PHE A 120 -7.85 -0.84 -10.62
C PHE A 120 -7.25 -0.04 -9.47
N GLY A 121 -6.51 1.03 -9.74
CA GLY A 121 -5.91 1.88 -8.72
C GLY A 121 -5.02 1.09 -7.77
N PHE A 122 -5.41 1.02 -6.48
CA PHE A 122 -4.65 0.24 -5.49
C PHE A 122 -4.77 -1.27 -5.70
N ARG A 123 -5.78 -1.79 -6.42
CA ARG A 123 -6.08 -3.24 -6.52
C ARG A 123 -5.12 -4.04 -7.43
N CYS A 124 -3.98 -3.47 -7.81
CA CYS A 124 -2.97 -4.15 -8.64
C CYS A 124 -1.95 -4.96 -7.81
N PHE A 125 -2.30 -5.41 -6.60
CA PHE A 125 -1.42 -6.25 -5.81
C PHE A 125 -1.38 -7.67 -6.37
N SER A 126 -0.21 -8.10 -6.86
CA SER A 126 0.09 -9.50 -7.18
C SER A 126 0.55 -10.29 -5.96
N ARG A 127 0.98 -9.58 -4.91
CA ARG A 127 1.41 -10.14 -3.64
C ARG A 127 0.96 -9.26 -2.47
N TRP A 128 0.38 -9.89 -1.46
CA TRP A 128 0.09 -9.32 -0.14
C TRP A 128 0.05 -10.45 0.89
N GLU A 129 1.14 -10.63 1.65
CA GLU A 129 1.34 -11.81 2.50
C GLU A 129 1.89 -11.39 3.86
N ALA A 130 1.35 -11.96 4.94
CA ALA A 130 1.92 -11.81 6.27
C ALA A 130 3.30 -12.49 6.32
N VAL A 131 4.30 -11.78 6.85
CA VAL A 131 5.65 -12.32 7.07
C VAL A 131 5.72 -12.75 8.52
N SER A 132 5.89 -14.05 8.75
CA SER A 132 6.10 -14.58 10.10
C SER A 132 7.27 -13.88 10.79
N PRO A 133 7.20 -13.63 12.11
CA PRO A 133 8.33 -13.08 12.83
C PRO A 133 9.54 -14.01 12.67
N VAL A 134 10.70 -13.41 12.33
CA VAL A 134 11.98 -14.11 12.47
C VAL A 134 12.23 -14.22 13.95
N LEU A 135 12.07 -15.43 14.51
CA LEU A 135 12.56 -15.72 15.85
C LEU A 135 14.09 -15.61 15.81
N SER A 136 14.62 -14.46 16.19
CA SER A 136 16.05 -14.32 16.46
C SER A 136 16.37 -15.23 17.65
N SER A 137 17.04 -16.34 17.35
CA SER A 137 17.70 -17.19 18.36
C SER A 137 18.97 -16.54 18.87
#